data_AF-A0A6A3BT35-F1
#
_entry.id   AF-A0A6A3BT35-F1
#
_cell.length_a   1.000
_cell.length_b   1.000
_cell.length_c   1.000
_cell.angle_alpha   90.00
_cell.angle_beta   90.00
_cell.angle_gamma   90.00
#
_symmetry.space_group_name_H-M   'P 1'
#
loop_
_entity.id
_entity.type
_entity.pdbx_description
1 polymer ?
#
loop_
_entity_poly.entity_id
_entity_poly.type
_entity_poly.pdbx_seq_one_letter_code
_entity_poly.pdbx_strand_id
1 'polypeptide(L)'
;MSSLSDTAFLKIFYCSFFILLLSAQKNNKQIQNGSAVPFLSLFQFPSSLPPPSHPSQAQTITAISTDPSKPAASVSTSSPSIPAKWSIDSWMSKKALQIPEYPDQNDLESVLQTLSTFPPVVFAGEARKLEEKLGQAALGNAFLLQGGDCAESFKEFNANTIRDTFRVLLQMGVVLMFGGQMPVIKVGRMAGQFAKPRSDPFEEKDGVKLPSYRGDNINGDSFDEKERVPDPHRMIRAYCQSVATLNLLRAFATGGYAAMQRVTQWNLDFTEHSEQGDRYRELAHRVDEAMGFMTAAGLTVGHLS
;
A
#
# COMPACT_ATOMS: atom_id res chain seq x y z
N MET A 1 -23.48 17.71 -16.26
CA MET A 1 -23.67 16.73 -15.16
C MET A 1 -22.56 15.68 -15.27
N SER A 2 -21.34 15.98 -14.78
CA SER A 2 -20.19 15.04 -14.88
C SER A 2 -18.95 15.49 -14.07
N SER A 3 -19.13 16.12 -12.91
CA SER A 3 -17.99 16.53 -12.04
C SER A 3 -18.11 16.07 -10.59
N LEU A 4 -19.21 15.39 -10.22
CA LEU A 4 -19.50 14.96 -8.85
C LEU A 4 -19.04 13.53 -8.53
N SER A 5 -18.71 12.71 -9.54
CA SER A 5 -18.18 11.35 -9.34
C SER A 5 -16.66 11.31 -9.11
N ASP A 6 -15.94 12.30 -9.62
CA ASP A 6 -14.47 12.29 -9.69
C ASP A 6 -13.77 12.49 -8.35
N THR A 7 -14.42 13.19 -7.42
CA THR A 7 -13.86 13.43 -6.08
C THR A 7 -14.34 12.42 -5.05
N ALA A 8 -15.45 11.72 -5.26
CA ALA A 8 -15.92 10.70 -4.31
C ALA A 8 -15.05 9.42 -4.37
N PHE A 9 -14.48 9.13 -5.54
CA PHE A 9 -13.79 7.88 -5.81
C PHE A 9 -12.34 7.84 -5.29
N LEU A 10 -11.59 8.94 -5.49
CA LEU A 10 -10.25 9.11 -4.90
C LEU A 10 -10.26 8.99 -3.36
N LYS A 11 -11.41 9.22 -2.74
CA LYS A 11 -11.60 9.36 -1.29
C LYS A 11 -12.01 8.08 -0.57
N ILE A 12 -12.65 7.14 -1.28
CA ILE A 12 -12.77 5.75 -0.80
C ILE A 12 -11.40 5.08 -0.83
N PHE A 13 -10.56 5.42 -1.82
CA PHE A 13 -9.24 4.85 -1.97
C PHE A 13 -8.28 5.24 -0.82
N TYR A 14 -8.19 6.52 -0.45
CA TYR A 14 -7.35 6.94 0.69
C TYR A 14 -7.81 6.35 2.03
N CYS A 15 -9.12 6.28 2.28
CA CYS A 15 -9.64 5.78 3.56
C CYS A 15 -9.52 4.25 3.67
N SER A 16 -9.87 3.51 2.60
CA SER A 16 -9.78 2.05 2.56
C SER A 16 -8.33 1.56 2.48
N PHE A 17 -7.44 2.28 1.79
CA PHE A 17 -6.02 1.94 1.73
C PHE A 17 -5.33 2.17 3.08
N PHE A 18 -5.69 3.22 3.82
CA PHE A 18 -5.18 3.44 5.18
C PHE A 18 -5.68 2.36 6.16
N ILE A 19 -6.93 1.90 6.02
CA ILE A 19 -7.49 0.80 6.82
C ILE A 19 -6.82 -0.54 6.47
N LEU A 20 -6.57 -0.84 5.19
CA LEU A 20 -5.83 -2.03 4.75
C LEU A 20 -4.37 -2.01 5.22
N LEU A 21 -3.72 -0.83 5.19
CA LEU A 21 -2.36 -0.66 5.66
C LEU A 21 -2.24 -0.86 7.18
N LEU A 22 -3.20 -0.34 7.95
CA LEU A 22 -3.29 -0.56 9.40
C LEU A 22 -3.60 -2.02 9.77
N SER A 23 -4.44 -2.70 8.98
CA SER A 23 -4.75 -4.11 9.17
C SER A 23 -3.55 -5.02 8.86
N ALA A 24 -2.79 -4.71 7.80
CA ALA A 24 -1.56 -5.43 7.43
C ALA A 24 -0.43 -5.25 8.47
N GLN A 25 -0.30 -4.06 9.07
CA GLN A 25 0.66 -3.82 10.16
C GLN A 25 0.29 -4.57 11.45
N LYS A 26 -1.00 -4.74 11.73
CA LYS A 26 -1.47 -5.46 12.93
C LYS A 26 -1.23 -6.98 12.84
N ASN A 27 -1.35 -7.56 11.65
CA ASN A 27 -1.08 -8.99 11.42
C ASN A 27 0.41 -9.35 11.47
N ASN A 28 1.31 -8.42 11.12
CA ASN A 28 2.76 -8.69 11.15
C ASN A 28 3.32 -8.81 12.58
N LYS A 29 2.63 -8.28 13.60
CA LYS A 29 3.00 -8.47 15.01
C LYS A 29 2.72 -9.88 15.54
N GLN A 30 1.82 -10.66 14.92
CA GLN A 30 1.60 -12.04 15.33
C GLN A 30 2.66 -13.02 14.81
N ILE A 31 3.43 -12.63 13.79
CA ILE A 31 4.50 -13.48 13.21
C ILE A 31 5.81 -13.37 14.01
N GLN A 32 5.96 -12.38 14.89
CA GLN A 32 7.19 -12.20 15.68
C GLN A 32 7.37 -13.17 16.86
N ASN A 33 6.38 -14.03 17.17
CA ASN A 33 6.41 -14.92 18.34
C ASN A 33 6.28 -16.43 18.01
N GLY A 34 6.82 -16.91 16.88
CA GLY A 34 6.85 -18.36 16.62
C GLY A 34 7.79 -18.76 15.49
N SER A 35 8.82 -19.53 15.84
CA SER A 35 9.67 -20.40 14.99
C SER A 35 9.67 -20.15 13.48
N ALA A 36 10.82 -19.71 12.96
CA ALA A 36 11.11 -19.61 11.54
C ALA A 36 10.96 -20.99 10.85
N VAL A 37 9.97 -21.10 9.98
CA VAL A 37 9.84 -22.20 9.01
C VAL A 37 10.14 -21.60 7.63
N PRO A 38 11.02 -22.21 6.82
CA PRO A 38 11.44 -21.62 5.54
C PRO A 38 10.24 -21.52 4.58
N PHE A 39 9.97 -20.30 4.12
CA PHE A 39 8.83 -19.89 3.29
C PHE A 39 8.75 -20.57 1.91
N LEU A 40 9.73 -21.41 1.54
CA LEU A 40 9.79 -22.12 0.25
C LEU A 40 9.11 -23.50 0.24
N SER A 41 8.61 -24.03 1.36
CA SER A 41 7.96 -25.36 1.35
C SER A 41 6.49 -25.35 0.92
N LEU A 42 5.92 -24.19 0.57
CA LEU A 42 4.49 -24.03 0.28
C LEU A 42 4.11 -24.03 -1.21
N PHE A 43 5.08 -24.12 -2.13
CA PHE A 43 4.81 -24.16 -3.56
C PHE A 43 5.20 -25.51 -4.17
N GLN A 44 4.39 -26.52 -3.90
CA GLN A 44 4.37 -27.76 -4.66
C GLN A 44 3.08 -27.79 -5.47
N PHE A 45 3.16 -27.44 -6.76
CA PHE A 45 2.01 -27.42 -7.66
C PHE A 45 1.56 -28.87 -7.97
N PRO A 46 0.26 -29.20 -7.85
CA PRO A 46 -0.24 -30.48 -8.33
C PRO A 46 -0.29 -30.50 -9.87
N SER A 47 0.23 -31.58 -10.46
CA SER A 47 0.46 -31.74 -11.91
C SER A 47 -0.80 -31.96 -12.78
N SER A 48 -2.01 -31.74 -12.27
CA SER A 48 -3.23 -31.90 -13.07
C SER A 48 -4.45 -31.26 -12.39
N LEU A 49 -5.10 -30.32 -13.07
CA LEU A 49 -6.41 -29.78 -12.69
C LEU A 49 -7.52 -30.75 -13.17
N PRO A 50 -8.54 -31.06 -12.34
CA PRO A 50 -9.71 -31.81 -12.81
C PRO A 50 -10.64 -30.93 -13.68
N PRO A 51 -11.40 -31.53 -14.61
CA PRO A 51 -12.27 -30.78 -15.53
C PRO A 51 -13.51 -30.19 -14.83
N PRO A 52 -14.14 -29.15 -15.42
CA PRO A 52 -15.23 -28.42 -14.78
C PRO A 52 -16.54 -29.22 -14.76
N SER A 53 -17.22 -29.25 -13.62
CA SER A 53 -18.56 -29.82 -13.45
C SER A 53 -19.65 -28.76 -13.69
N HIS A 54 -20.75 -29.19 -14.34
CA HIS A 54 -21.93 -28.38 -14.69
C HIS A 54 -22.74 -27.89 -13.48
N PRO A 55 -23.55 -26.82 -13.62
CA PRO A 55 -24.27 -26.21 -12.50
C PRO A 55 -25.48 -27.06 -12.09
N SER A 56 -25.50 -27.51 -10.83
CA SER A 56 -26.68 -28.13 -10.22
C SER A 56 -27.48 -27.11 -9.42
N GLN A 57 -28.80 -27.33 -9.42
CA GLN A 57 -29.89 -26.38 -9.22
C GLN A 57 -29.98 -25.81 -7.79
N ALA A 58 -30.49 -24.57 -7.73
CA ALA A 58 -30.81 -23.83 -6.51
C ALA A 58 -31.78 -24.61 -5.61
N GLN A 59 -31.41 -24.81 -4.35
CA GLN A 59 -32.31 -25.31 -3.32
C GLN A 59 -33.01 -24.13 -2.63
N THR A 60 -34.33 -24.07 -2.84
CA THR A 60 -35.28 -23.17 -2.18
C THR A 60 -35.34 -23.49 -0.69
N ILE A 61 -35.00 -22.52 0.16
CA ILE A 61 -35.18 -22.61 1.61
C ILE A 61 -36.64 -22.27 1.94
N THR A 62 -37.39 -23.25 2.43
CA THR A 62 -38.77 -23.12 2.91
C THR A 62 -38.80 -22.35 4.23
N ALA A 63 -39.58 -21.26 4.30
CA ALA A 63 -39.78 -20.47 5.51
C ALA A 63 -40.64 -21.22 6.53
N ILE A 64 -40.20 -21.24 7.79
CA ILE A 64 -40.93 -21.78 8.94
C ILE A 64 -41.98 -20.74 9.39
N SER A 65 -43.25 -21.11 9.29
CA SER A 65 -44.40 -20.38 9.84
C SER A 65 -44.38 -20.41 11.37
N THR A 66 -44.49 -19.25 12.02
CA THR A 66 -44.72 -19.13 13.47
C THR A 66 -46.08 -18.47 13.75
N ASP A 67 -46.75 -19.04 14.76
CA ASP A 67 -48.14 -18.92 15.22
C ASP A 67 -48.58 -17.48 15.60
N PRO A 68 -49.81 -17.01 15.29
CA PRO A 68 -50.24 -15.64 15.54
C PRO A 68 -50.97 -15.54 16.89
N SER A 69 -50.23 -15.47 17.99
CA SER A 69 -50.82 -15.06 19.27
C SER A 69 -49.77 -14.64 20.31
N LYS A 70 -49.26 -13.40 20.15
CA LYS A 70 -48.61 -12.66 21.24
C LYS A 70 -48.76 -11.14 21.02
N PRO A 71 -49.25 -10.36 22.01
CA PRO A 71 -49.48 -8.92 21.82
C PRO A 71 -48.15 -8.14 21.75
N ALA A 72 -48.13 -7.15 20.86
CA ALA A 72 -46.97 -6.39 20.43
C ALA A 72 -46.35 -5.54 21.54
N ALA A 73 -45.06 -5.74 21.81
CA ALA A 73 -44.24 -4.77 22.51
C ALA A 73 -43.83 -3.67 21.52
N SER A 74 -44.15 -2.42 21.85
CA SER A 74 -43.80 -1.23 21.07
C SER A 74 -42.29 -1.01 21.06
N VAL A 75 -41.60 -1.58 20.08
CA VAL A 75 -40.23 -1.19 19.73
C VAL A 75 -40.33 0.13 18.97
N SER A 76 -39.85 1.19 19.60
CA SER A 76 -39.59 2.47 18.93
C SER A 76 -38.52 2.23 17.86
N THR A 77 -38.97 2.00 16.63
CA THR A 77 -38.14 1.98 15.45
C THR A 77 -37.58 3.37 15.23
N SER A 78 -36.37 3.61 15.73
CA SER A 78 -35.54 4.71 15.27
C SER A 78 -35.43 4.59 13.75
N SER A 79 -35.93 5.60 13.04
CA SER A 79 -35.82 5.65 11.58
C SER A 79 -34.33 5.53 11.20
N PRO A 80 -33.97 4.71 10.19
CA PRO A 80 -32.59 4.66 9.73
C PRO A 80 -32.21 6.07 9.26
N SER A 81 -31.30 6.70 10.00
CA SER A 81 -30.75 8.00 9.64
C SER A 81 -30.19 7.89 8.23
N ILE A 82 -30.68 8.71 7.31
CA ILE A 82 -30.13 8.84 5.96
C ILE A 82 -28.61 9.03 6.13
N PRO A 83 -27.77 8.19 5.50
CA PRO A 83 -26.32 8.34 5.62
C PRO A 83 -25.96 9.76 5.19
N ALA A 84 -25.37 10.50 6.12
CA ALA A 84 -25.00 11.90 5.90
C ALA A 84 -24.21 12.00 4.60
N LYS A 85 -24.61 12.93 3.72
CA LYS A 85 -23.95 13.16 2.43
C LYS A 85 -22.47 13.44 2.69
N TRP A 86 -21.61 12.63 2.09
CA TRP A 86 -20.16 12.72 2.29
C TRP A 86 -19.65 14.12 1.87
N SER A 87 -18.82 14.72 2.71
CA SER A 87 -18.08 15.97 2.46
C SER A 87 -16.64 15.83 2.96
N ILE A 88 -15.74 16.74 2.57
CA ILE A 88 -14.32 16.69 2.96
C ILE A 88 -14.18 16.67 4.48
N ASP A 89 -15.00 17.43 5.21
CA ASP A 89 -14.89 17.56 6.67
C ASP A 89 -15.74 16.53 7.42
N SER A 90 -16.54 15.73 6.71
CA SER A 90 -17.47 14.77 7.34
C SER A 90 -16.77 13.74 8.24
N TRP A 91 -15.50 13.41 7.98
CA TRP A 91 -14.72 12.49 8.80
C TRP A 91 -14.36 13.07 10.17
N MET A 92 -14.25 14.41 10.30
CA MET A 92 -13.89 15.07 11.56
C MET A 92 -14.98 14.88 12.64
N SER A 93 -16.22 14.62 12.22
CA SER A 93 -17.33 14.27 13.12
C SER A 93 -17.26 12.82 13.64
N LYS A 94 -16.34 12.00 13.14
CA LYS A 94 -16.20 10.59 13.50
C LYS A 94 -15.05 10.42 14.50
N LYS A 95 -15.12 9.35 15.30
CA LYS A 95 -14.04 8.97 16.21
C LYS A 95 -12.81 8.57 15.40
N ALA A 96 -11.82 9.45 15.33
CA ALA A 96 -10.51 9.17 14.78
C ALA A 96 -9.56 8.67 15.88
N LEU A 97 -8.79 7.62 15.60
CA LEU A 97 -7.74 7.12 16.48
C LEU A 97 -6.38 7.57 15.93
N GLN A 98 -5.37 7.62 16.81
CA GLN A 98 -3.96 7.89 16.44
C GLN A 98 -3.65 9.30 15.92
N ILE A 99 -4.59 10.23 15.98
CA ILE A 99 -4.35 11.66 15.69
C ILE A 99 -3.48 12.24 16.82
N PRO A 100 -2.37 12.92 16.50
CA PRO A 100 -1.56 13.60 17.51
C PRO A 100 -2.29 14.84 18.05
N GLU A 101 -2.00 15.18 19.31
CA GLU A 101 -2.43 16.44 19.93
C GLU A 101 -1.32 17.47 19.71
N TYR A 102 -1.60 18.48 18.88
CA TYR A 102 -0.67 19.58 18.64
C TYR A 102 -0.86 20.66 19.72
N PRO A 103 0.23 21.26 20.25
CA PRO A 103 0.15 22.22 21.34
C PRO A 103 -0.46 23.57 20.93
N ASP A 104 -0.24 24.01 19.69
CA ASP A 104 -0.79 25.24 19.13
C ASP A 104 -1.70 24.93 17.95
N GLN A 105 -3.00 25.19 18.14
CA GLN A 105 -4.02 24.94 17.14
C GLN A 105 -4.00 25.98 16.00
N ASN A 106 -3.62 27.23 16.28
CA ASN A 106 -3.51 28.26 15.25
C ASN A 106 -2.34 27.97 14.30
N ASP A 107 -1.24 27.45 14.86
CA ASP A 107 -0.08 27.03 14.05
C ASP A 107 -0.44 25.84 13.15
N LEU A 108 -1.14 24.85 13.71
CA LEU A 108 -1.68 23.73 12.93
C LEU A 108 -2.57 24.21 11.78
N GLU A 109 -3.51 25.12 12.04
CA GLU A 109 -4.42 25.67 11.03
C GLU A 109 -3.67 26.43 9.93
N SER A 110 -2.66 27.23 10.30
CA SER A 110 -1.77 27.93 9.36
C SER A 110 -1.03 26.97 8.43
N VAL A 111 -0.49 25.87 8.98
CA VAL A 111 0.17 24.83 8.19
C VAL A 111 -0.81 24.11 7.26
N LEU A 112 -2.01 23.76 7.74
CA LEU A 112 -3.04 23.12 6.92
C LEU A 112 -3.49 24.03 5.77
N GLN A 113 -3.67 25.32 6.02
CA GLN A 113 -3.99 26.30 4.99
C GLN A 113 -2.86 26.38 3.96
N THR A 114 -1.61 26.40 4.40
CA THR A 114 -0.45 26.38 3.51
C THR A 114 -0.45 25.13 2.61
N LEU A 115 -0.59 23.94 3.19
CA LEU A 115 -0.65 22.66 2.45
C LEU A 115 -1.81 22.61 1.45
N SER A 116 -2.95 23.24 1.75
CA SER A 116 -4.10 23.29 0.83
C SER A 116 -3.82 24.05 -0.47
N THR A 117 -2.82 24.94 -0.47
CA THR A 117 -2.39 25.69 -1.66
C THR A 117 -1.38 24.94 -2.52
N PHE A 118 -0.78 23.87 -1.98
CA PHE A 118 0.26 23.13 -2.69
C PHE A 118 -0.32 22.23 -3.78
N PRO A 119 0.43 22.00 -4.88
CA PRO A 119 0.04 21.03 -5.90
C PRO A 119 -0.15 19.62 -5.33
N PRO A 120 -1.09 18.82 -5.86
CA PRO A 120 -1.25 17.44 -5.43
C PRO A 120 -0.03 16.59 -5.80
N VAL A 121 0.25 15.58 -4.99
CA VAL A 121 1.38 14.64 -5.22
C VAL A 121 1.11 13.74 -6.44
N VAL A 122 -0.14 13.36 -6.68
CA VAL A 122 -0.57 12.54 -7.82
C VAL A 122 -1.74 13.18 -8.56
N PHE A 123 -1.83 12.93 -9.86
CA PHE A 123 -2.95 13.40 -10.67
C PHE A 123 -4.14 12.43 -10.60
N ALA A 124 -5.37 12.95 -10.69
CA ALA A 124 -6.58 12.13 -10.57
C ALA A 124 -6.68 11.02 -11.65
N GLY A 125 -6.20 11.29 -12.87
CA GLY A 125 -6.15 10.28 -13.93
C GLY A 125 -5.25 9.10 -13.60
N GLU A 126 -4.18 9.29 -12.83
CA GLU A 126 -3.28 8.21 -12.41
C GLU A 126 -3.94 7.29 -11.39
N ALA A 127 -4.72 7.87 -10.46
CA ALA A 127 -5.48 7.11 -9.49
C ALA A 127 -6.57 6.26 -10.16
N ARG A 128 -7.30 6.81 -11.14
CA ARG A 128 -8.28 6.04 -11.94
C ARG A 128 -7.61 4.89 -12.72
N LYS A 129 -6.45 5.15 -13.31
CA LYS A 129 -5.67 4.10 -13.99
C LYS A 129 -5.20 3.00 -13.02
N LEU A 130 -4.82 3.36 -11.79
CA LEU A 130 -4.48 2.37 -10.76
C LEU A 130 -5.70 1.55 -10.33
N GLU A 131 -6.84 2.21 -10.13
CA GLU A 131 -8.10 1.56 -9.80
C GLU A 131 -8.51 0.53 -10.86
N GLU A 132 -8.50 0.90 -12.15
CA GLU A 132 -8.78 -0.03 -13.25
C GLU A 132 -7.88 -1.26 -13.22
N LYS A 133 -6.57 -1.05 -13.00
CA LYS A 133 -5.60 -2.13 -12.84
C LYS A 133 -5.93 -3.02 -11.64
N LEU A 134 -6.27 -2.42 -10.49
CA LEU A 134 -6.65 -3.19 -9.30
C LEU A 134 -7.96 -3.95 -9.50
N GLY A 135 -8.87 -3.43 -10.31
CA GLY A 135 -10.05 -4.17 -10.79
C GLY A 135 -9.65 -5.45 -11.54
N GLN A 136 -8.63 -5.38 -12.40
CA GLN A 136 -8.10 -6.58 -13.07
C GLN A 136 -7.52 -7.59 -12.07
N ALA A 137 -6.82 -7.13 -11.03
CA ALA A 137 -6.33 -8.02 -9.99
C ALA A 137 -7.46 -8.68 -9.18
N ALA A 138 -8.52 -7.92 -8.86
CA ALA A 138 -9.70 -8.46 -8.19
C ALA A 138 -10.44 -9.52 -9.02
N LEU A 139 -10.35 -9.44 -10.36
CA LEU A 139 -10.88 -10.44 -11.28
C LEU A 139 -9.94 -11.63 -11.54
N GLY A 140 -8.73 -11.62 -10.95
CA GLY A 140 -7.72 -12.67 -11.16
C GLY A 140 -6.88 -12.53 -12.43
N ASN A 141 -6.98 -11.40 -13.14
CA ASN A 141 -6.28 -11.14 -14.40
C ASN A 141 -4.91 -10.46 -14.20
N ALA A 142 -4.56 -10.10 -12.96
CA ALA A 142 -3.29 -9.44 -12.62
C ALA A 142 -2.92 -9.73 -11.16
N PHE A 143 -1.65 -9.56 -10.82
CA PHE A 143 -1.13 -9.70 -9.47
C PHE A 143 -0.69 -8.35 -8.89
N LEU A 144 -1.00 -8.07 -7.62
CA LEU A 144 -0.55 -6.86 -6.92
C LEU A 144 0.74 -7.13 -6.14
N LEU A 145 1.81 -6.45 -6.51
CA LEU A 145 3.05 -6.36 -5.74
C LEU A 145 3.11 -5.00 -5.05
N GLN A 146 3.02 -5.00 -3.72
CA GLN A 146 3.19 -3.80 -2.91
C GLN A 146 4.36 -3.97 -1.94
N GLY A 147 5.29 -3.02 -1.94
CA GLY A 147 6.51 -3.10 -1.12
C GLY A 147 7.22 -1.75 -0.97
N GLY A 148 8.11 -1.67 0.00
CA GLY A 148 8.87 -0.46 0.34
C GLY A 148 9.04 -0.34 1.85
N ASP A 149 9.38 0.86 2.31
CA ASP A 149 9.77 1.09 3.70
C ASP A 149 8.60 0.87 4.67
N CYS A 150 8.93 0.40 5.87
CA CYS A 150 7.97 0.33 6.96
C CYS A 150 7.47 1.75 7.28
N ALA A 151 8.42 2.68 7.38
CA ALA A 151 8.16 4.10 7.33
C ALA A 151 9.39 4.87 6.86
N GLU A 152 9.15 5.88 6.04
CA GLU A 152 10.18 6.79 5.55
C GLU A 152 10.66 7.70 6.69
N SER A 153 11.96 8.04 6.65
CA SER A 153 12.57 9.02 7.55
C SER A 153 13.13 10.21 6.79
N PHE A 154 13.10 11.38 7.41
CA PHE A 154 13.75 12.59 6.94
C PHE A 154 15.29 12.50 6.98
N LYS A 155 15.85 11.65 7.85
CA LYS A 155 17.31 11.45 7.96
C LYS A 155 17.84 10.56 6.83
N GLU A 156 17.05 9.58 6.41
CA GLU A 156 17.42 8.59 5.40
C GLU A 156 16.97 9.02 3.98
N PHE A 157 16.79 10.32 3.77
CA PHE A 157 16.37 10.87 2.48
C PHE A 157 17.55 10.94 1.49
N ASN A 158 17.77 9.85 0.76
CA ASN A 158 18.83 9.73 -0.25
C ASN A 158 18.31 9.09 -1.54
N ALA A 159 18.73 9.63 -2.68
CA ALA A 159 18.45 9.09 -4.00
C ALA A 159 18.89 7.62 -4.17
N ASN A 160 19.99 7.20 -3.53
CA ASN A 160 20.45 5.81 -3.58
C ASN A 160 19.45 4.86 -2.90
N THR A 161 18.96 5.19 -1.70
CA THR A 161 17.95 4.38 -0.99
C THR A 161 16.67 4.25 -1.82
N ILE A 162 16.19 5.37 -2.39
CA ILE A 162 15.00 5.37 -3.25
C ILE A 162 15.22 4.49 -4.48
N ARG A 163 16.38 4.62 -5.14
CA ARG A 163 16.76 3.81 -6.31
C ARG A 163 16.82 2.32 -5.97
N ASP A 164 17.43 1.97 -4.84
CA ASP A 164 17.68 0.59 -4.47
C ASP A 164 16.36 -0.11 -4.07
N THR A 165 15.49 0.57 -3.32
CA THR A 165 14.12 0.09 -3.05
C THR A 165 13.30 -0.06 -4.34
N PHE A 166 13.39 0.91 -5.26
CA PHE A 166 12.73 0.82 -6.56
C PHE A 166 13.26 -0.35 -7.40
N ARG A 167 14.58 -0.56 -7.41
CA ARG A 167 15.25 -1.71 -8.07
C ARG A 167 14.69 -3.03 -7.54
N VAL A 168 14.65 -3.23 -6.22
CA VAL A 168 14.10 -4.46 -5.62
C VAL A 168 12.65 -4.70 -6.03
N LEU A 169 11.80 -3.66 -6.03
CA LEU A 169 10.40 -3.78 -6.44
C LEU A 169 10.26 -4.21 -7.91
N LEU A 170 11.13 -3.71 -8.80
CA LEU A 170 11.17 -4.12 -10.20
C LEU A 170 11.63 -5.56 -10.36
N GLN A 171 12.69 -5.96 -9.65
CA GLN A 171 13.25 -7.31 -9.67
C GLN A 171 12.21 -8.36 -9.26
N MET A 172 11.53 -8.13 -8.13
CA MET A 172 10.42 -8.98 -7.68
C MET A 172 9.28 -9.01 -8.70
N GLY A 173 8.97 -7.86 -9.30
CA GLY A 173 7.90 -7.75 -10.30
C GLY A 173 8.14 -8.60 -11.54
N VAL A 174 9.37 -8.66 -12.06
CA VAL A 174 9.73 -9.49 -13.21
C VAL A 174 9.63 -10.98 -12.88
N VAL A 175 10.13 -11.38 -11.72
CA VAL A 175 10.06 -12.78 -11.25
C VAL A 175 8.61 -13.24 -11.09
N LEU A 176 7.77 -12.42 -10.45
CA LEU A 176 6.34 -12.73 -10.27
C LEU A 176 5.59 -12.76 -11.59
N MET A 177 5.92 -11.87 -12.54
CA MET A 177 5.30 -11.84 -13.86
C MET A 177 5.63 -13.11 -14.65
N PHE A 178 6.89 -13.56 -14.61
CA PHE A 178 7.30 -14.79 -15.27
C PHE A 178 6.67 -16.03 -14.64
N GLY A 179 6.73 -16.15 -13.31
CA GLY A 179 6.18 -17.30 -12.59
C GLY A 179 4.66 -17.38 -12.61
N GLY A 180 3.98 -16.23 -12.54
CA GLY A 180 2.52 -16.14 -12.55
C GLY A 180 1.90 -16.05 -13.95
N GLN A 181 2.72 -15.85 -15.00
CA GLN A 181 2.29 -15.65 -16.39
C GLN A 181 1.18 -14.59 -16.53
N MET A 182 1.22 -13.55 -15.70
CA MET A 182 0.20 -12.50 -15.69
C MET A 182 0.82 -11.13 -15.35
N PRO A 183 0.15 -10.03 -15.72
CA PRO A 183 0.61 -8.68 -15.40
C PRO A 183 0.78 -8.48 -13.88
N VAL A 184 1.87 -7.80 -13.49
CA VAL A 184 2.12 -7.40 -12.10
C VAL A 184 1.98 -5.89 -11.94
N ILE A 185 1.03 -5.47 -11.10
CA ILE A 185 0.79 -4.09 -10.67
C ILE A 185 1.75 -3.79 -9.52
N LYS A 186 2.58 -2.77 -9.69
CA LYS A 186 3.64 -2.42 -8.73
C LYS A 186 3.23 -1.17 -7.95
N VAL A 187 3.15 -1.26 -6.63
CA VAL A 187 2.79 -0.16 -5.73
C VAL A 187 3.89 0.02 -4.67
N GLY A 188 4.54 1.18 -4.68
CA GLY A 188 5.58 1.51 -3.70
C GLY A 188 4.98 2.01 -2.38
N ARG A 189 5.49 1.52 -1.25
CA ARG A 189 5.37 2.19 0.06
C ARG A 189 6.46 3.26 0.15
N MET A 190 6.28 4.35 -0.61
CA MET A 190 7.25 5.42 -0.80
C MET A 190 6.50 6.74 -1.05
N ALA A 191 7.17 7.87 -0.86
CA ALA A 191 6.62 9.21 -1.09
C ALA A 191 5.41 9.57 -0.21
N GLY A 192 5.38 9.14 1.05
CA GLY A 192 4.37 9.58 2.03
C GLY A 192 4.17 8.69 3.25
N GLN A 193 4.93 7.60 3.38
CA GLN A 193 4.79 6.63 4.46
C GLN A 193 5.54 7.08 5.73
N PHE A 194 5.26 8.28 6.22
CA PHE A 194 5.97 8.84 7.40
C PHE A 194 5.31 8.45 8.72
N ALA A 195 3.97 8.46 8.78
CA ALA A 195 3.22 8.26 10.00
C ALA A 195 3.25 6.80 10.49
N LYS A 196 3.33 6.63 11.81
CA LYS A 196 3.40 5.34 12.50
C LYS A 196 2.33 5.26 13.60
N PRO A 197 1.40 4.29 13.54
CA PRO A 197 0.46 4.06 14.64
C PRO A 197 1.21 3.54 15.87
N ARG A 198 0.75 3.92 17.06
CA ARG A 198 1.35 3.48 18.34
C ARG A 198 0.30 2.85 19.24
N SER A 199 0.67 1.73 19.85
CA SER A 199 -0.18 1.03 20.82
C SER A 199 -0.32 1.82 22.11
N ASP A 200 0.78 2.45 22.56
CA ASP A 200 0.82 3.31 23.73
C ASP A 200 1.12 4.76 23.31
N PRO A 201 0.35 5.76 23.79
CA PRO A 201 0.65 7.17 23.56
C PRO A 201 2.00 7.62 24.15
N PHE A 202 2.56 6.92 25.13
CA PHE A 202 3.83 7.24 25.77
C PHE A 202 4.87 6.13 25.62
N GLU A 203 6.13 6.52 25.69
CA GLU A 203 7.30 5.66 25.73
C GLU A 203 8.09 6.01 26.99
N GLU A 204 8.47 4.98 27.74
CA GLU A 204 9.25 5.14 28.97
C GLU A 204 10.63 4.51 28.79
N LYS A 205 11.68 5.25 29.13
CA LYS A 205 13.07 4.80 29.15
C LYS A 205 13.76 5.38 30.38
N ASP A 206 14.45 4.51 31.12
CA ASP A 206 15.21 4.89 32.33
C ASP A 206 14.40 5.72 33.34
N GLY A 207 13.10 5.41 33.49
CA GLY A 207 12.16 6.10 34.40
C GLY A 207 11.63 7.45 33.88
N VAL A 208 12.03 7.90 32.69
CA VAL A 208 11.51 9.11 32.04
C VAL A 208 10.43 8.70 31.04
N LYS A 209 9.26 9.34 31.13
CA LYS A 209 8.09 9.08 30.27
C LYS A 209 7.86 10.23 29.30
N LEU A 210 7.97 9.97 28.00
CA LEU A 210 7.77 10.95 26.93
C LEU A 210 6.69 10.50 25.94
N PRO A 211 6.09 11.40 25.16
CA PRO A 211 5.22 11.01 24.05
C PRO A 211 5.91 10.02 23.12
N SER A 212 5.18 9.01 22.67
CA SER A 212 5.68 8.04 21.69
C SER A 212 6.03 8.75 20.38
N TYR A 213 7.15 8.35 19.77
CA TYR A 213 7.46 8.72 18.39
C TYR A 213 6.41 8.13 17.43
N ARG A 214 5.77 8.99 16.62
CA ARG A 214 4.65 8.68 15.74
C ARG A 214 4.99 8.83 14.25
N GLY A 215 6.26 8.98 13.92
CA GLY A 215 6.71 9.19 12.54
C GLY A 215 7.17 10.62 12.29
N ASP A 216 8.06 10.78 11.33
CA ASP A 216 8.79 12.03 11.12
C ASP A 216 7.90 13.21 10.73
N ASN A 217 6.72 12.93 10.17
CA ASN A 217 5.72 13.95 9.85
C ASN A 217 4.92 14.45 11.07
N ILE A 218 5.14 13.88 12.26
CA ILE A 218 4.47 14.27 13.51
C ILE A 218 5.51 14.78 14.52
N ASN A 219 6.51 13.96 14.86
CA ASN A 219 7.53 14.29 15.86
C ASN A 219 8.86 13.59 15.55
N GLY A 220 9.91 13.91 16.29
CA GLY A 220 11.25 13.33 16.14
C GLY A 220 11.41 11.94 16.78
N ASP A 221 12.35 11.17 16.25
CA ASP A 221 12.68 9.82 16.70
C ASP A 221 13.50 9.82 18.01
N SER A 222 14.33 10.85 18.19
CA SER A 222 15.14 11.09 19.39
C SER A 222 14.30 11.07 20.67
N PHE A 223 14.83 10.46 21.74
CA PHE A 223 14.14 10.38 23.03
C PHE A 223 14.46 11.63 23.87
N ASP A 224 13.98 12.78 23.41
CA ASP A 224 14.10 14.05 24.12
C ASP A 224 12.77 14.80 24.11
N GLU A 225 12.53 15.59 25.16
CA GLU A 225 11.24 16.23 25.38
C GLU A 225 10.83 17.13 24.21
N LYS A 226 11.78 17.88 23.63
CA LYS A 226 11.52 18.82 22.55
C LYS A 226 11.17 18.11 21.24
N GLU A 227 11.95 17.09 20.86
CA GLU A 227 11.70 16.32 19.64
C GLU A 227 10.41 15.50 19.73
N ARG A 228 9.97 15.10 20.93
CA ARG A 228 8.73 14.32 21.09
C ARG A 228 7.44 15.14 21.03
N VAL A 229 7.52 16.47 21.16
CA VAL A 229 6.37 17.36 20.94
C VAL A 229 5.95 17.32 19.47
N PRO A 230 4.66 17.06 19.16
CA PRO A 230 4.15 17.15 17.80
C PRO A 230 4.36 18.55 17.20
N ASP A 231 4.96 18.61 16.02
CA ASP A 231 5.26 19.84 15.28
C ASP A 231 4.54 19.82 13.92
N PRO A 232 3.56 20.71 13.68
CA PRO A 232 2.78 20.70 12.45
C PRO A 232 3.63 21.00 11.21
N HIS A 233 4.72 21.79 11.33
CA HIS A 233 5.58 22.12 10.19
C HIS A 233 6.27 20.89 9.57
N ARG A 234 6.38 19.79 10.32
CA ARG A 234 6.86 18.50 9.80
C ARG A 234 5.97 17.96 8.68
N MET A 235 4.69 18.32 8.61
CA MET A 235 3.81 17.96 7.50
C MET A 235 4.23 18.62 6.17
N ILE A 236 4.69 19.88 6.21
CA ILE A 236 5.23 20.58 5.03
C ILE A 236 6.51 19.89 4.57
N ARG A 237 7.40 19.56 5.51
CA ARG A 237 8.63 18.83 5.21
C ARG A 237 8.35 17.46 4.59
N ALA A 238 7.39 16.72 5.15
CA ALA A 238 6.93 15.45 4.60
C ALA A 238 6.40 15.60 3.18
N TYR A 239 5.59 16.63 2.91
CA TYR A 239 5.11 16.94 1.56
C TYR A 239 6.27 17.17 0.57
N CYS A 240 7.24 18.02 0.94
CA CYS A 240 8.38 18.31 0.06
C CYS A 240 9.19 17.04 -0.25
N GLN A 241 9.43 16.20 0.77
CA GLN A 241 10.12 14.93 0.58
C GLN A 241 9.31 13.96 -0.28
N SER A 242 7.99 13.86 -0.07
CA SER A 242 7.08 13.07 -0.91
C SER A 242 7.17 13.45 -2.39
N VAL A 243 7.07 14.74 -2.70
CA VAL A 243 7.13 15.23 -4.08
C VAL A 243 8.49 14.95 -4.69
N ALA A 244 9.58 15.18 -3.96
CA ALA A 244 10.93 14.92 -4.46
C ALA A 244 11.17 13.41 -4.71
N THR A 245 10.76 12.54 -3.78
CA THR A 245 10.82 11.08 -3.95
C THR A 245 10.01 10.64 -5.17
N LEU A 246 8.76 11.10 -5.30
CA LEU A 246 7.91 10.70 -6.42
C LEU A 246 8.44 11.22 -7.76
N ASN A 247 8.99 12.43 -7.79
CA ASN A 247 9.62 12.97 -9.00
C ASN A 247 10.79 12.09 -9.46
N LEU A 248 11.64 11.66 -8.53
CA LEU A 248 12.76 10.76 -8.84
C LEU A 248 12.26 9.38 -9.31
N LEU A 249 11.25 8.82 -8.63
CA LEU A 249 10.63 7.56 -9.04
C LEU A 249 10.04 7.64 -10.46
N ARG A 250 9.39 8.76 -10.81
CA ARG A 250 8.88 9.00 -12.17
C ARG A 250 10.01 9.04 -13.18
N ALA A 251 11.11 9.74 -12.86
CA ALA A 251 12.29 9.80 -13.72
C ALA A 251 12.92 8.41 -13.94
N PHE A 252 12.96 7.55 -12.92
CA PHE A 252 13.40 6.16 -13.10
C PHE A 252 12.43 5.33 -13.94
N ALA A 253 11.13 5.49 -13.73
CA ALA A 253 10.11 4.75 -14.47
C ALA A 253 10.09 5.10 -15.97
N THR A 254 10.25 6.38 -16.34
CA THR A 254 10.17 6.85 -17.74
C THR A 254 11.54 7.01 -18.40
N GLY A 255 12.60 7.28 -17.65
CA GLY A 255 13.97 7.47 -18.14
C GLY A 255 14.70 6.16 -18.49
N GLY A 256 13.97 5.06 -18.64
CA GLY A 256 14.50 3.76 -19.03
C GLY A 256 15.20 2.99 -17.92
N TYR A 257 15.32 3.50 -16.70
CA TYR A 257 15.88 2.73 -15.57
C TYR A 257 15.03 1.48 -15.31
N ALA A 258 13.71 1.60 -15.46
CA ALA A 258 12.78 0.47 -15.40
C ALA A 258 12.76 -0.42 -16.65
N ALA A 259 13.65 -0.23 -17.63
CA ALA A 259 13.71 -1.09 -18.81
C ALA A 259 14.03 -2.52 -18.39
N MET A 260 13.18 -3.47 -18.82
CA MET A 260 13.22 -4.87 -18.37
C MET A 260 14.59 -5.54 -18.59
N GLN A 261 15.31 -5.17 -19.65
CA GLN A 261 16.68 -5.61 -19.92
C GLN A 261 17.68 -5.26 -18.80
N ARG A 262 17.54 -4.09 -18.16
CA ARG A 262 18.37 -3.71 -17.02
C ARG A 262 18.01 -4.48 -15.75
N VAL A 263 16.73 -4.83 -15.60
CA VAL A 263 16.23 -5.53 -14.41
C VAL A 263 16.78 -6.95 -14.33
N THR A 264 16.92 -7.68 -15.45
CA THR A 264 17.52 -9.01 -15.40
C THR A 264 19.02 -8.98 -15.13
N GLN A 265 19.75 -7.99 -15.65
CA GLN A 265 21.18 -7.83 -15.32
C GLN A 265 21.38 -7.67 -13.81
N TRP A 266 20.50 -6.92 -13.15
CA TRP A 266 20.53 -6.70 -11.70
C TRP A 266 20.21 -7.92 -10.85
N ASN A 267 19.40 -8.82 -11.38
CA ASN A 267 18.96 -10.04 -10.73
C ASN A 267 20.11 -11.04 -10.50
N LEU A 268 21.20 -10.92 -11.26
CA LEU A 268 22.35 -11.80 -11.12
C LEU A 268 23.25 -11.42 -9.94
N ASP A 269 23.44 -10.12 -9.69
CA ASP A 269 24.38 -9.60 -8.67
C ASP A 269 24.11 -10.12 -7.24
N PHE A 270 22.85 -10.30 -6.85
CA PHE A 270 22.52 -10.68 -5.46
C PHE A 270 22.67 -12.19 -5.20
N THR A 271 22.78 -13.00 -6.26
CA THR A 271 22.77 -14.47 -6.17
C THR A 271 24.17 -15.07 -6.05
N GLU A 272 25.22 -14.28 -6.25
CA GLU A 272 26.61 -14.76 -6.31
C GLU A 272 27.10 -15.43 -5.03
N HIS A 273 26.40 -15.26 -3.89
CA HIS A 273 26.85 -15.71 -2.57
C HIS A 273 25.80 -16.50 -1.76
N SER A 274 24.80 -17.14 -2.40
CA SER A 274 23.79 -17.94 -1.68
C SER A 274 23.50 -19.30 -2.32
N GLU A 275 23.21 -20.32 -1.49
CA GLU A 275 22.85 -21.68 -1.92
C GLU A 275 21.54 -21.71 -2.72
N GLN A 276 20.62 -20.78 -2.44
CA GLN A 276 19.39 -20.57 -3.21
C GLN A 276 19.63 -19.78 -4.52
N GLY A 277 20.85 -19.27 -4.72
CA GLY A 277 21.25 -18.45 -5.85
C GLY A 277 21.20 -19.20 -7.17
N ASP A 278 21.51 -20.51 -7.18
CA ASP A 278 21.51 -21.32 -8.41
C ASP A 278 20.11 -21.45 -9.02
N ARG A 279 19.08 -21.72 -8.19
CA ARG A 279 17.68 -21.79 -8.64
C ARG A 279 17.19 -20.44 -9.15
N TYR A 280 17.60 -19.35 -8.51
CA TYR A 280 17.24 -18.02 -8.96
C TYR A 280 17.97 -17.65 -10.26
N ARG A 281 19.23 -18.06 -10.42
CA ARG A 281 20.02 -17.86 -11.64
C ARG A 281 19.41 -18.60 -12.81
N GLU A 282 18.94 -19.83 -12.61
CA GLU A 282 18.18 -20.57 -13.63
C GLU A 282 16.92 -19.82 -14.04
N LEU A 283 16.16 -19.29 -13.07
CA LEU A 283 14.97 -18.49 -13.35
C LEU A 283 15.30 -17.20 -14.11
N ALA A 284 16.35 -16.48 -13.69
CA ALA A 284 16.81 -15.26 -14.36
C ALA A 284 17.25 -15.55 -15.80
N HIS A 285 17.97 -16.66 -16.04
CA HIS A 285 18.35 -17.08 -17.38
C HIS A 285 17.12 -17.35 -18.27
N ARG A 286 16.10 -18.03 -17.74
CA ARG A 286 14.85 -18.28 -18.49
C ARG A 286 14.07 -16.99 -18.80
N VAL A 287 14.10 -16.02 -17.88
CA VAL A 287 13.54 -14.68 -18.14
C VAL A 287 14.31 -14.00 -19.27
N ASP A 288 15.64 -14.05 -19.25
CA ASP A 288 16.48 -13.46 -20.29
C ASP A 288 16.25 -14.10 -21.67
N GLU A 289 16.14 -15.42 -21.74
CA GLU A 289 15.81 -16.12 -22.99
C GLU A 289 14.44 -15.69 -23.54
N ALA A 290 13.42 -15.61 -22.68
CA ALA A 290 12.09 -15.16 -23.07
C ALA A 290 12.12 -13.72 -23.60
N MET A 291 12.87 -12.84 -22.95
CA MET A 291 13.03 -11.45 -23.39
C MET A 291 13.82 -11.34 -24.70
N GLY A 292 14.85 -12.16 -24.88
CA GLY A 292 15.60 -12.30 -26.13
C GLY A 292 14.69 -12.73 -27.27
N PHE A 293 13.82 -13.72 -27.02
CA PHE A 293 12.81 -14.17 -27.98
C PHE A 293 11.82 -13.07 -28.34
N MET A 294 11.25 -12.36 -27.36
CA MET A 294 10.31 -11.25 -27.62
C MET A 294 10.95 -10.15 -28.46
N THR A 295 12.22 -9.83 -28.18
CA THR A 295 12.99 -8.84 -28.95
C THR A 295 13.23 -9.32 -30.39
N ALA A 296 13.62 -10.58 -30.58
CA ALA A 296 13.80 -11.18 -31.90
C ALA A 296 12.49 -11.27 -32.70
N ALA A 297 11.36 -11.42 -32.02
CA ALA A 297 10.02 -11.40 -32.61
C ALA A 297 9.51 -9.98 -32.94
N GLY A 298 10.30 -8.94 -32.69
CA GLY A 298 9.96 -7.55 -33.03
C GLY A 298 9.06 -6.83 -32.02
N LEU A 299 8.82 -7.42 -30.82
CA LEU A 299 8.12 -6.74 -29.73
C LEU A 299 9.10 -5.80 -29.02
N THR A 300 8.98 -4.50 -29.25
CA THR A 300 9.84 -3.50 -28.62
C THR A 300 9.39 -3.13 -27.20
N VAL A 301 10.35 -2.70 -26.37
CA VAL A 301 10.24 -2.39 -24.93
C VAL A 301 9.08 -1.43 -24.58
N GLY A 302 8.58 -0.65 -25.54
CA GLY A 302 7.42 0.25 -25.36
C GLY A 302 6.09 -0.46 -25.08
N HIS A 303 6.00 -1.79 -25.27
CA HIS A 303 4.79 -2.57 -24.97
C HIS A 303 4.75 -3.16 -23.55
N LEU A 304 5.84 -3.06 -22.77
CA LEU A 304 6.02 -3.78 -21.50
C LEU A 304 6.03 -2.90 -20.24
N SER A 305 5.78 -1.58 -20.40
CA SER A 305 5.74 -0.60 -19.31
C SER A 305 4.34 -0.38 -18.71
#